data_AF-A0A1Y2UAH9-F1
#
_entry.id   AF-A0A1Y2UAH9-F1
#
_cell.length_a   1.000
_cell.length_b   1.000
_cell.length_c   1.000
_cell.angle_alpha   90.00
_cell.angle_beta   90.00
_cell.angle_gamma   90.00
#
_symmetry.space_group_name_H-M   'P 1'
#
loop_
_entity.id
_entity.type
_entity.pdbx_description
1 polymer ?
#
loop_
_entity_poly.entity_id
_entity_poly.type
_entity_poly.pdbx_seq_one_letter_code
_entity_poly.pdbx_strand_id
1 'polypeptide(L)'
;MALVPTLVRASGYNASKAALHSWVLNLRQQLKDAGYSGIKVVEVFPPAVQTENMRKSHKVNGGEVGMPLDVFTAQMYEGLVRGDEQFTMGAEQEWITNGFEAERVRLFQEGHLRVKQALEKSIKN
;
A
#
# COMPACT_ATOMS: atom_id res chain seq x y z
N MET A 1 4.22 -1.11 8.52
CA MET A 1 3.75 -1.55 7.17
C MET A 1 4.44 -2.85 6.71
N ALA A 2 3.70 -3.86 6.24
CA ALA A 2 4.23 -5.22 5.93
C ALA A 2 5.18 -5.32 4.71
N LEU A 3 5.33 -4.23 3.96
CA LEU A 3 6.21 -4.13 2.79
C LEU A 3 7.68 -4.16 3.17
N VAL A 4 8.00 -3.60 4.34
CA VAL A 4 9.28 -3.83 5.02
C VAL A 4 9.03 -4.99 5.98
N PRO A 5 9.74 -6.13 5.86
CA PRO A 5 9.41 -7.37 6.55
C PRO A 5 9.81 -7.35 8.04
N THR A 6 9.26 -6.40 8.78
CA THR A 6 9.55 -6.14 10.20
C THR A 6 8.83 -7.12 11.13
N LEU A 7 7.70 -7.70 10.70
CA LEU A 7 6.97 -8.69 11.48
C LEU A 7 7.59 -10.09 11.30
N VAL A 8 8.75 -10.31 11.92
CA VAL A 8 9.57 -11.52 11.76
C VAL A 8 8.78 -12.82 12.06
N ARG A 9 7.86 -12.78 13.02
CA ARG A 9 7.02 -13.94 13.40
C ARG A 9 5.94 -14.31 12.38
N ALA A 10 5.71 -13.50 11.35
CA ALA A 10 4.64 -13.70 10.38
C ALA A 10 5.16 -13.52 8.94
N SER A 11 6.12 -14.35 8.55
CA SER A 11 6.74 -14.30 7.21
C SER A 11 5.72 -14.39 6.08
N GLY A 12 4.73 -15.28 6.17
CA GLY A 12 3.66 -15.41 5.18
C GLY A 12 2.78 -14.16 5.06
N TYR A 13 2.58 -13.43 6.17
CA TYR A 13 1.86 -12.16 6.16
C TYR A 13 2.66 -11.09 5.42
N ASN A 14 3.96 -10.95 5.71
CA ASN A 14 4.82 -9.99 5.00
C ASN A 14 4.89 -10.30 3.49
N ALA A 15 5.11 -11.57 3.13
CA ALA A 15 5.21 -12.01 1.74
C ALA A 15 3.91 -11.74 0.96
N SER A 16 2.76 -12.11 1.52
CA SER A 16 1.45 -11.89 0.87
C SER A 16 1.14 -10.42 0.69
N LYS A 17 1.45 -9.55 1.66
CA LYS A 17 1.26 -8.11 1.54
C LYS A 17 2.20 -7.46 0.53
N ALA A 18 3.47 -7.89 0.48
CA ALA A 18 4.41 -7.44 -0.54
C ALA A 18 3.97 -7.84 -1.95
N ALA A 19 3.50 -9.08 -2.14
CA ALA A 19 2.98 -9.56 -3.41
C ALA A 19 1.72 -8.79 -3.85
N LEU A 20 0.78 -8.56 -2.92
CA LEU A 20 -0.43 -7.78 -3.18
C LEU A 20 -0.10 -6.35 -3.62
N HIS A 21 0.83 -5.68 -2.94
CA HIS A 21 1.23 -4.32 -3.29
C HIS A 21 1.82 -4.24 -4.71
N SER A 22 2.73 -5.17 -5.06
CA SER A 22 3.26 -5.24 -6.43
C SER A 22 2.14 -5.44 -7.46
N TRP A 23 1.14 -6.26 -7.15
CA TRP A 23 -0.02 -6.44 -8.02
C TRP A 23 -0.86 -5.17 -8.14
N VAL A 24 -1.10 -4.45 -7.04
CA VAL A 24 -1.87 -3.20 -7.04
C VAL A 24 -1.22 -2.12 -7.90
N LEU A 25 0.11 -1.93 -7.82
CA LEU A 25 0.83 -0.98 -8.66
C LEU A 25 0.62 -1.27 -10.15
N ASN A 26 0.74 -2.53 -10.54
CA ASN A 26 0.56 -2.95 -11.93
C ASN A 26 -0.90 -2.81 -12.39
N LEU A 27 -1.87 -3.26 -11.59
CA LEU A 27 -3.30 -3.13 -11.91
C LEU A 27 -3.67 -1.66 -12.12
N ARG A 28 -3.23 -0.79 -11.22
CA ARG A 28 -3.49 0.66 -11.30
C ARG A 28 -2.94 1.23 -12.61
N GLN A 29 -1.71 0.87 -12.98
CA GLN A 29 -1.09 1.32 -14.22
C GLN A 29 -1.81 0.76 -15.46
N GLN A 30 -2.19 -0.51 -15.45
CA GLN A 30 -2.95 -1.16 -16.53
C GLN A 30 -4.28 -0.45 -16.80
N LEU A 31 -5.03 -0.08 -15.75
CA LEU A 31 -6.28 0.66 -15.90
C LEU A 31 -6.08 2.05 -16.51
N LYS A 32 -5.01 2.75 -16.11
CA LYS A 32 -4.62 4.04 -16.71
C LYS A 32 -4.26 3.89 -18.18
N ASP A 33 -3.41 2.94 -18.53
CA ASP A 33 -2.99 2.70 -19.91
C ASP A 33 -4.15 2.27 -20.81
N ALA A 34 -5.12 1.55 -20.26
CA ALA A 34 -6.34 1.14 -20.98
C ALA A 34 -7.42 2.25 -21.03
N GLY A 35 -7.17 3.43 -20.47
CA GLY A 35 -8.08 4.58 -20.55
C GLY A 35 -9.27 4.56 -19.58
N TYR A 36 -9.26 3.70 -18.56
CA TYR A 36 -10.33 3.61 -17.55
C TYR A 36 -10.22 4.71 -16.48
N SER A 37 -10.35 5.98 -16.87
CA SER A 37 -10.21 7.15 -15.97
C SER A 37 -11.26 7.26 -14.86
N GLY A 38 -12.38 6.54 -14.99
CA GLY A 38 -13.44 6.48 -13.96
C GLY A 38 -13.17 5.52 -12.81
N ILE A 39 -12.11 4.70 -12.88
CA ILE A 39 -11.78 3.68 -11.86
C ILE A 39 -10.50 4.09 -11.13
N LYS A 40 -10.59 4.28 -9.82
CA LYS A 40 -9.43 4.54 -8.95
C LYS A 40 -9.12 3.32 -8.11
N VAL A 41 -7.84 2.90 -8.12
CA VAL A 41 -7.34 1.84 -7.24
C VAL A 41 -6.50 2.47 -6.15
N VAL A 42 -7.02 2.47 -4.93
CA VAL A 42 -6.39 3.07 -3.75
C VAL A 42 -5.90 1.96 -2.82
N GLU A 43 -4.62 2.02 -2.44
CA GLU A 43 -4.06 1.11 -1.44
C GLU A 43 -3.87 1.80 -0.10
N VAL A 44 -4.39 1.19 0.96
CA VAL A 44 -4.26 1.77 2.31
C VAL A 44 -3.44 0.86 3.19
N PHE A 45 -2.52 1.46 3.94
CA PHE A 45 -1.61 0.78 4.84
C PHE A 45 -2.03 1.03 6.30
N PRO A 46 -2.92 0.21 6.87
CA PRO A 46 -3.39 0.43 8.23
C PRO A 46 -2.27 0.19 9.27
N PRO A 47 -2.24 0.96 10.38
CA PRO A 47 -1.45 0.61 11.55
C PRO A 47 -2.05 -0.61 12.26
N ALA A 48 -1.50 -1.01 13.42
CA ALA A 48 -2.23 -1.88 14.31
C ALA A 48 -3.52 -1.17 14.77
N VAL A 49 -4.68 -1.82 14.61
CA VAL A 49 -5.99 -1.29 15.01
C VAL A 49 -6.59 -2.18 16.09
N GLN A 50 -7.24 -1.57 17.08
CA GLN A 50 -7.88 -2.23 18.21
C GLN A 50 -9.17 -2.96 17.81
N THR A 51 -9.06 -3.95 16.93
CA THR A 51 -10.18 -4.83 16.55
C THR A 51 -10.32 -5.99 17.53
N GLU A 52 -11.48 -6.65 17.53
CA GLU A 52 -11.71 -7.87 18.32
C GLU A 52 -10.64 -8.94 18.05
N ASN A 53 -10.22 -9.10 16.79
CA ASN A 53 -9.19 -10.04 16.38
C ASN A 53 -7.79 -9.68 16.94
N MET A 54 -7.47 -8.38 17.00
CA MET A 54 -6.22 -7.91 17.61
C MET A 54 -6.19 -8.19 19.12
N ARG A 55 -7.33 -7.99 19.80
CA ARG A 55 -7.48 -8.26 21.24
C ARG A 55 -7.37 -9.75 21.58
N LYS A 56 -7.87 -10.65 20.72
CA LYS A 56 -7.75 -12.11 20.91
C LYS A 56 -6.31 -12.63 20.75
N SER A 57 -5.55 -12.03 19.83
CA SER A 57 -4.18 -12.45 19.48
C SER A 57 -3.10 -11.87 20.41
N HIS A 58 -3.35 -10.74 21.07
CA HIS A 58 -2.40 -10.09 21.98
C HIS A 58 -2.92 -10.10 23.42
N LYS A 59 -2.92 -11.27 24.08
CA LYS A 59 -3.24 -11.40 25.51
C LYS A 59 -2.13 -10.86 26.45
N VAL A 60 -1.26 -9.99 25.95
CA VAL A 60 -0.06 -9.54 26.69
C VAL A 60 -0.36 -8.20 27.34
N ASN A 61 -0.57 -8.24 28.66
CA ASN A 61 -0.40 -7.12 29.60
C ASN A 61 -1.17 -5.82 29.33
N GLY A 62 -2.50 -5.87 29.30
CA GLY A 62 -3.35 -4.75 29.77
C GLY A 62 -3.17 -3.37 29.14
N GLY A 63 -2.52 -3.26 27.98
CA GLY A 63 -2.33 -2.01 27.25
C GLY A 63 -3.04 -2.06 25.90
N GLU A 64 -3.73 -0.98 25.54
CA GLU A 64 -4.41 -0.82 24.26
C GLU A 64 -3.39 -0.59 23.13
N VAL A 65 -2.71 -1.65 22.69
CA VAL A 65 -1.75 -1.56 21.57
C VAL A 65 -2.52 -1.31 20.27
N GLY A 66 -2.19 -0.19 19.62
CA GLY A 66 -2.73 0.19 18.32
C GLY A 66 -3.71 1.35 18.38
N MET A 67 -4.11 1.82 17.20
CA MET A 67 -5.06 2.90 17.01
C MET A 67 -6.49 2.46 17.41
N PRO A 68 -7.23 3.30 18.15
CA PRO A 68 -8.66 3.09 18.40
C PRO A 68 -9.45 2.96 17.09
N LEU A 69 -10.47 2.08 17.08
CA LEU A 69 -11.20 1.74 15.86
C LEU A 69 -11.96 2.93 15.27
N ASP A 70 -12.58 3.75 16.10
CA ASP A 70 -13.31 4.95 15.72
C ASP A 70 -12.38 5.99 15.06
N VAL A 71 -11.21 6.22 15.66
CA VAL A 71 -10.15 7.09 15.10
C VAL A 71 -9.66 6.55 13.76
N PHE A 72 -9.42 5.24 13.67
CA PHE A 72 -9.01 4.60 12.43
C PHE A 72 -10.04 4.80 11.32
N THR A 73 -11.32 4.56 11.59
CA THR A 73 -12.38 4.69 10.58
C THR A 73 -12.54 6.14 10.11
N ALA A 74 -12.43 7.12 11.00
CA ALA A 74 -12.47 8.53 10.63
C ALA A 74 -11.30 8.89 9.69
N GLN A 75 -10.06 8.56 10.06
CA GLN A 75 -8.88 8.88 9.24
C GLN A 75 -8.85 8.10 7.92
N MET A 76 -9.31 6.85 7.91
CA MET A 76 -9.51 6.07 6.69
C MET A 76 -10.42 6.81 5.71
N TYR A 77 -11.56 7.30 6.20
CA TYR A 77 -12.53 7.99 5.36
C TYR A 77 -11.94 9.28 4.78
N GLU A 78 -11.29 10.10 5.62
CA GLU A 78 -10.62 11.33 5.18
C GLU A 78 -9.55 11.04 4.11
N GLY A 79 -8.75 9.99 4.29
CA GLY A 79 -7.74 9.57 3.32
C GLY A 79 -8.33 9.12 1.98
N LEU A 80 -9.44 8.38 2.01
CA LEU A 80 -10.16 7.98 0.80
C LEU A 80 -10.73 9.19 0.05
N VAL A 81 -11.28 10.17 0.77
CA VAL A 81 -11.83 11.40 0.18
C VAL A 81 -10.73 12.26 -0.46
N ARG A 82 -9.53 12.31 0.14
CA ARG A 82 -8.38 13.04 -0.41
C ARG A 82 -7.98 12.54 -1.80
N GLY A 83 -8.21 11.27 -2.09
CA GLY A 83 -8.05 10.70 -3.43
C GLY A 83 -6.61 10.32 -3.80
N ASP A 84 -5.74 10.17 -2.80
CA ASP A 84 -4.38 9.65 -3.00
C ASP A 84 -4.43 8.21 -3.53
N GLU A 85 -3.43 7.83 -4.32
CA GLU A 85 -3.31 6.43 -4.76
C GLU A 85 -2.91 5.49 -3.62
N GLN A 86 -2.26 6.03 -2.60
CA GLN A 86 -1.83 5.29 -1.43
C GLN A 86 -1.61 6.17 -0.21
N PHE A 87 -1.98 5.67 0.98
CA PHE A 87 -1.77 6.39 2.24
C PHE A 87 -1.75 5.45 3.45
N THR A 88 -1.36 6.00 4.61
CA THR A 88 -1.35 5.34 5.92
C THR A 88 -1.93 6.27 6.98
N MET A 89 -2.13 5.75 8.19
CA MET A 89 -2.57 6.50 9.36
C MET A 89 -1.56 6.26 10.48
N GLY A 90 -0.44 6.96 10.43
CA GLY A 90 0.64 6.78 11.41
C GLY A 90 2.00 7.30 10.96
N ALA A 91 3.02 6.97 11.74
CA ALA A 91 4.40 7.42 11.54
C ALA A 91 4.99 6.97 10.19
N GLU A 92 4.44 5.94 9.55
CA GLU A 92 4.88 5.47 8.24
C GLU A 92 4.49 6.40 7.08
N GLN A 93 3.77 7.51 7.33
CA GLN A 93 3.42 8.46 6.28
C GLN A 93 4.66 8.98 5.55
N GLU A 94 5.75 9.20 6.28
CA GLU A 94 7.04 9.62 5.70
C GLU A 94 7.60 8.61 4.71
N TRP A 95 7.33 7.31 4.92
CA TRP A 95 7.80 6.27 4.00
C TRP A 95 7.11 6.36 2.64
N ILE A 96 5.83 6.73 2.65
CA ILE A 96 4.99 6.90 1.46
C ILE A 96 5.34 8.18 0.72
N THR A 97 5.60 9.27 1.44
CA THR A 97 5.84 10.59 0.83
C THR A 97 7.27 10.75 0.35
N ASN A 98 8.27 10.35 1.15
CA ASN A 98 9.69 10.63 0.86
C ASN A 98 10.64 9.45 1.13
N GLY A 99 10.15 8.33 1.67
CA GLY A 99 10.99 7.20 2.03
C GLY A 99 11.05 6.11 0.97
N PHE A 100 11.29 4.88 1.44
CA PHE A 100 11.47 3.70 0.59
C PHE A 100 10.31 3.50 -0.40
N GLU A 101 9.07 3.74 0.02
CA GLU A 101 7.93 3.51 -0.84
C GLU A 101 7.81 4.58 -1.94
N ALA A 102 8.07 5.84 -1.61
CA ALA A 102 8.16 6.91 -2.60
C ALA A 102 9.20 6.56 -3.69
N GLU A 103 10.38 6.08 -3.28
CA GLU A 103 11.45 5.68 -4.19
C GLU A 103 11.05 4.46 -5.05
N ARG A 104 10.38 3.47 -4.46
CA ARG A 104 9.89 2.30 -5.21
C ARG A 104 8.88 2.70 -6.28
N VAL A 105 7.92 3.56 -5.96
CA VAL A 105 6.93 4.06 -6.94
C VAL A 105 7.60 4.85 -8.04
N ARG A 106 8.59 5.71 -7.71
CA ARG A 106 9.38 6.44 -8.71
C ARG A 106 10.08 5.48 -9.68
N LEU A 107 10.80 4.49 -9.15
CA LEU A 107 11.50 3.48 -9.97
C LEU A 107 10.53 2.65 -10.82
N PHE A 108 9.36 2.30 -10.29
CA PHE A 108 8.30 1.62 -11.04
C PHE A 108 7.85 2.45 -12.24
N GLN A 109 7.55 3.74 -12.05
CA GLN A 109 7.08 4.62 -13.12
C GLN A 109 8.15 4.81 -14.21
N GLU A 110 9.40 5.07 -13.81
CA GLU A 110 10.51 5.17 -14.76
C GLU A 110 10.76 3.87 -15.53
N GLY A 111 10.74 2.74 -14.81
CA GLY A 111 10.91 1.41 -15.40
C GLY A 111 9.80 1.06 -16.39
N HIS A 112 8.55 1.34 -16.02
CA HIS A 112 7.38 1.09 -16.86
C HIS A 112 7.49 1.81 -18.20
N LEU A 113 7.87 3.11 -18.20
CA LEU A 113 8.06 3.88 -19.44
C LEU A 113 9.14 3.26 -20.33
N ARG A 114 10.28 2.86 -19.75
CA ARG A 114 11.38 2.22 -20.50
C ARG A 114 10.92 0.89 -21.12
N VAL A 115 10.23 0.05 -20.35
CA VAL A 115 9.72 -1.25 -20.84
C VAL A 115 8.68 -1.03 -21.95
N LYS A 116 7.74 -0.11 -21.77
CA LYS A 116 6.70 0.22 -22.76
C LYS A 116 7.32 0.64 -24.09
N GLN A 117 8.29 1.56 -24.07
CA GLN A 117 9.01 2.00 -25.26
C GLN A 117 9.78 0.87 -25.95
N ALA A 118 10.41 -0.03 -25.18
CA ALA A 118 11.12 -1.18 -25.73
C ALA A 118 10.16 -2.16 -26.43
N LEU A 119 9.01 -2.45 -25.80
CA LEU A 119 7.98 -3.31 -26.38
C LEU A 119 7.40 -2.72 -27.68
N GLU A 120 7.07 -1.42 -27.69
CA GLU A 120 6.56 -0.74 -28.89
C GLU A 120 7.55 -0.79 -30.06
N LYS A 121 8.85 -0.66 -29.79
CA LYS A 121 9.90 -0.81 -30.81
C LYS A 121 9.98 -2.25 -31.32
N SER A 122 9.87 -3.25 -30.44
CA SER A 122 9.91 -4.66 -30.81
C SER A 122 8.72 -5.10 -31.67
N ILE A 123 7.56 -4.47 -31.52
CA ILE A 123 6.35 -4.79 -32.30
C ILE A 123 6.41 -4.18 -33.71
N LYS A 124 7.20 -3.11 -33.90
CA LYS A 124 7.34 -2.39 -35.19
C LYS A 124 8.42 -2.98 -36.12
N ASN A 125 9.24 -3.91 -35.63
CA ASN A 125 10.25 -4.65 -36.39
C ASN A 125 9.73 -6.04 -36.77
#